data_AF-A0A370LZ78-F1
#
_entry.id   AF-A0A370LZ78-F1
#
_cell.length_a   1.000
_cell.length_b   1.000
_cell.length_c   1.000
_cell.angle_alpha   90.00
_cell.angle_beta   90.00
_cell.angle_gamma   90.00
#
_symmetry.space_group_name_H-M   'P 1'
#
loop_
_entity.id
_entity.type
_entity.pdbx_description
1 polymer ?
#
loop_
_entity_poly.entity_id
_entity_poly.type
_entity_poly.pdbx_seq_one_letter_code
_entity_poly.pdbx_strand_id
1 'polypeptide(L)'
;MFYLPESLAKPSVDEHILHPVKKTIIDMIPGSASADQQDNFVPKLVNIQLGIDNHIVWKNLDDVPHTVTPDHRMADSYSGDFGSPGVIKAGEEYEFLFTEPHVVEYHCTPHPWMTGKLEITKQRF
;
A
#
# COMPACT_ATOMS: atom_id res chain seq x y z
N MET A 1 -21.94 36.86 -10.70
CA MET A 1 -20.87 36.26 -9.86
C MET A 1 -21.35 34.87 -9.51
N PHE A 2 -20.83 33.83 -10.15
CA PHE A 2 -21.27 32.45 -9.92
C PHE A 2 -20.52 31.91 -8.70
N TYR A 3 -21.26 31.60 -7.64
CA TYR A 3 -20.73 30.92 -6.46
C TYR A 3 -20.52 29.44 -6.82
N LEU A 4 -19.26 29.00 -6.89
CA LEU A 4 -18.93 27.58 -6.96
C LEU A 4 -19.00 27.03 -5.52
N PRO A 5 -19.92 26.11 -5.21
CA PRO A 5 -20.01 25.53 -3.87
C PRO A 5 -18.70 24.81 -3.53
N GLU A 6 -18.24 24.94 -2.29
CA GLU A 6 -17.05 24.26 -1.75
C GLU A 6 -17.06 22.74 -1.98
N SER A 7 -18.24 22.16 -2.24
CA SER A 7 -18.42 20.77 -2.65
C SER A 7 -17.80 20.39 -4.00
N LEU A 8 -17.34 21.38 -4.79
CA LEU A 8 -16.58 21.18 -6.03
C LEU A 8 -15.07 21.38 -5.87
N ALA A 9 -14.60 21.76 -4.68
CA ALA A 9 -13.18 21.74 -4.39
C ALA A 9 -12.72 20.28 -4.41
N LYS A 10 -11.77 19.94 -5.28
CA LYS A 10 -11.05 18.66 -5.17
C LYS A 10 -10.53 18.55 -3.74
N PRO A 11 -10.61 17.38 -3.09
CA PRO A 11 -9.93 17.16 -1.82
C PRO A 11 -8.48 17.62 -1.98
N SER A 12 -8.10 18.67 -1.26
CA SER A 12 -6.73 19.16 -1.27
C SER A 12 -5.97 18.33 -0.25
N VAL A 13 -5.20 17.36 -0.72
CA VAL A 13 -4.23 16.63 0.12
C VAL A 13 -3.09 17.59 0.48
N ASP A 14 -2.59 17.51 1.71
CA ASP A 14 -1.44 18.30 2.14
C ASP A 14 -0.19 17.92 1.33
N GLU A 15 0.56 18.91 0.86
CA GLU A 15 1.75 18.73 0.03
C GLU A 15 2.79 17.81 0.70
N HIS A 16 2.92 17.86 2.03
CA HIS A 16 3.85 16.98 2.75
C HIS A 16 3.41 15.52 2.71
N ILE A 17 2.10 15.24 2.61
CA ILE A 17 1.57 13.88 2.44
C ILE A 17 1.83 13.37 1.02
N LEU A 18 1.78 14.25 0.02
CA LEU A 18 2.10 13.94 -1.36
C LEU A 18 3.60 13.68 -1.58
N HIS A 19 4.44 14.27 -0.73
CA HIS A 19 5.90 14.15 -0.79
C HIS A 19 6.48 13.66 0.55
N PRO A 20 6.22 12.38 0.92
CA PRO A 20 6.74 11.84 2.16
C PRO A 20 8.26 11.80 2.16
N VAL A 21 8.83 12.07 3.33
CA VAL A 21 10.30 12.16 3.50
C VAL A 21 11.00 10.80 3.43
N LYS A 22 10.26 9.70 3.53
CA LYS A 22 10.74 8.32 3.44
C LYS A 22 9.78 7.47 2.62
N LYS A 23 10.31 6.36 2.12
CA LYS A 23 9.53 5.28 1.54
C LYS A 23 9.54 4.08 2.47
N THR A 24 8.42 3.38 2.52
CA THR A 24 8.32 2.06 3.16
C THR A 24 8.54 1.00 2.10
N ILE A 25 9.38 0.00 2.39
CA ILE A 25 9.60 -1.15 1.51
C ILE A 25 9.04 -2.39 2.20
N ILE A 26 8.28 -3.20 1.44
CA ILE A 26 7.79 -4.50 1.85
C ILE A 26 8.27 -5.53 0.82
N ASP A 27 9.09 -6.47 1.25
CA ASP A 27 9.68 -7.47 0.35
C ASP A 27 8.83 -8.74 0.33
N MET A 28 8.63 -9.30 -0.86
CA MET A 28 8.24 -10.69 -1.07
C MET A 28 9.52 -11.49 -1.26
N ILE A 29 10.01 -12.10 -0.19
CA ILE A 29 11.34 -12.74 -0.15
C ILE A 29 11.33 -14.10 -0.85
N PRO A 30 12.50 -14.69 -1.18
CA PRO A 30 12.57 -16.03 -1.73
C PRO A 30 11.79 -17.08 -0.92
N GLY A 31 10.94 -17.85 -1.61
CA GLY A 31 10.09 -18.87 -1.02
C GLY A 31 8.79 -18.36 -0.40
N SER A 32 8.43 -17.09 -0.62
CA SER A 32 7.16 -16.51 -0.15
C SER A 32 5.94 -17.27 -0.66
N ALA A 33 6.04 -17.86 -1.86
CA ALA A 33 5.02 -18.74 -2.42
C ALA A 33 4.79 -20.05 -1.65
N SER A 34 5.61 -20.40 -0.65
CA SER A 34 5.40 -21.60 0.18
C SER A 34 4.48 -21.31 1.36
N ALA A 35 3.54 -22.21 1.64
CA ALA A 35 2.67 -22.12 2.82
C ALA A 35 3.44 -22.29 4.15
N ASP A 36 4.60 -22.94 4.11
CA ASP A 36 5.46 -23.12 5.28
C ASP A 36 6.29 -21.86 5.60
N GLN A 37 6.44 -20.94 4.63
CA GLN A 37 7.16 -19.68 4.81
C GLN A 37 6.28 -18.67 5.54
N GLN A 38 6.56 -18.48 6.83
CA GLN A 38 5.84 -17.52 7.66
C GLN A 38 6.22 -16.07 7.33
N ASP A 39 7.45 -15.82 6.86
CA ASP A 39 7.91 -14.50 6.45
C ASP A 39 7.79 -14.35 4.92
N ASN A 40 6.66 -13.82 4.44
CA ASN A 40 6.35 -13.77 3.00
C ASN A 40 6.00 -12.38 2.46
N PHE A 41 5.42 -11.52 3.29
CA PHE A 41 5.51 -10.06 3.15
C PHE A 41 6.36 -9.58 4.32
N VAL A 42 7.49 -8.92 4.04
CA VAL A 42 8.45 -8.54 5.08
C VAL A 42 8.67 -7.03 5.04
N PRO A 43 8.25 -6.28 6.06
CA PRO A 43 7.48 -6.70 7.24
C PRO A 43 5.99 -6.99 6.93
N LYS A 44 5.37 -7.90 7.71
CA LYS A 44 3.93 -8.23 7.58
C LYS A 44 3.01 -7.15 8.14
N LEU A 45 3.36 -6.58 9.28
CA LEU A 45 2.62 -5.52 9.94
C LEU A 45 3.44 -4.24 9.85
N VAL A 46 2.87 -3.21 9.23
CA VAL A 46 3.56 -1.93 9.05
C VAL A 46 2.71 -0.80 9.60
N ASN A 47 3.26 -0.06 10.55
CA ASN A 47 2.67 1.16 11.06
C ASN A 47 3.19 2.32 10.23
N ILE A 48 2.27 3.07 9.62
CA ILE A 48 2.54 4.12 8.65
C ILE A 48 2.04 5.45 9.17
N GLN A 49 2.84 6.47 8.92
CA GLN A 49 2.56 7.84 9.27
C GLN A 49 2.48 8.72 8.01
N LEU A 50 1.29 9.29 7.77
CA LEU A 50 1.07 10.23 6.67
C LEU A 50 2.09 11.39 6.72
N GLY A 51 2.68 11.70 5.57
CA GLY A 51 3.76 12.66 5.37
C GLY A 51 5.16 12.19 5.75
N ILE A 52 5.31 10.99 6.32
CA ILE A 52 6.63 10.43 6.66
C ILE A 52 6.98 9.26 5.76
N ASP A 53 6.16 8.22 5.75
CA ASP A 53 6.50 6.92 5.14
C ASP A 53 5.30 6.27 4.41
N ASN A 54 4.30 7.07 4.06
CA ASN A 54 3.06 6.66 3.39
C ASN A 54 3.19 6.39 1.88
N HIS A 55 4.39 6.49 1.31
CA HIS A 55 4.71 5.91 0.00
C HIS A 55 5.27 4.51 0.22
N ILE A 56 4.45 3.50 -0.07
CA ILE A 56 4.78 2.09 0.15
C ILE A 56 5.13 1.43 -1.17
N VAL A 57 6.21 0.66 -1.18
CA VAL A 57 6.71 -0.08 -2.32
C VAL A 57 6.81 -1.57 -1.94
N TRP A 58 6.05 -2.40 -2.63
CA TRP A 58 6.16 -3.85 -2.56
C TRP A 58 7.12 -4.34 -3.62
N LYS A 59 8.17 -5.06 -3.23
CA LYS A 59 9.20 -5.57 -4.14
C LYS A 59 9.14 -7.08 -4.21
N ASN A 60 9.14 -7.64 -5.41
CA ASN A 60 9.22 -9.07 -5.57
C ASN A 60 10.68 -9.54 -5.68
N LEU A 61 11.21 -10.07 -4.59
CA LEU A 61 12.53 -10.70 -4.53
C LEU A 61 12.46 -12.22 -4.70
N ASP A 62 11.25 -12.78 -4.74
CA ASP A 62 10.97 -14.18 -5.04
C ASP A 62 11.05 -14.42 -6.55
N ASP A 63 11.21 -15.69 -6.95
CA ASP A 63 11.19 -16.07 -8.38
C ASP A 63 9.76 -16.37 -8.89
N VAL A 64 8.80 -16.47 -7.97
CA VAL A 64 7.38 -16.67 -8.25
C VAL A 64 6.65 -15.32 -8.36
N PRO A 65 5.76 -15.12 -9.34
CA PRO A 65 4.91 -13.92 -9.41
C PRO A 65 3.90 -13.84 -8.25
N HIS A 66 3.74 -12.64 -7.69
CA HIS A 66 2.87 -12.37 -6.55
C HIS A 66 1.90 -11.22 -6.82
N THR A 67 0.90 -11.02 -5.97
CA THR A 67 0.02 -9.86 -6.01
C THR A 67 -0.05 -9.18 -4.65
N VAL A 68 -0.49 -7.92 -4.65
CA VAL A 68 -0.95 -7.21 -3.46
C VAL A 68 -2.44 -6.97 -3.66
N THR A 69 -3.27 -7.70 -2.95
CA THR A 69 -4.73 -7.70 -3.16
C THR A 69 -5.42 -7.37 -1.84
N PRO A 70 -6.19 -6.28 -1.75
CA PRO A 70 -6.86 -5.97 -0.51
C PRO A 70 -7.99 -6.96 -0.22
N ASP A 71 -8.17 -7.30 1.05
CA ASP A 71 -9.22 -8.22 1.50
C ASP A 71 -10.62 -7.59 1.36
N HIS A 72 -10.67 -6.26 1.41
CA HIS A 72 -11.86 -5.45 1.15
C HIS A 72 -11.53 -4.34 0.18
N ARG A 73 -12.47 -4.02 -0.73
CA ARG A 73 -12.28 -2.92 -1.69
C ARG A 73 -11.89 -1.66 -0.93
N MET A 74 -10.78 -1.06 -1.36
CA MET A 74 -10.29 0.20 -0.81
C MET A 74 -9.81 1.07 -1.96
N ALA A 75 -10.10 2.36 -1.85
CA ALA A 75 -9.62 3.39 -2.75
C ALA A 75 -9.20 4.60 -1.94
N ASP A 76 -8.06 5.18 -2.30
CA ASP A 76 -7.58 6.44 -1.79
C ASP A 76 -8.15 7.58 -2.65
N SER A 77 -8.57 8.68 -2.03
CA SER A 77 -9.20 9.80 -2.77
C SER A 77 -8.27 10.48 -3.77
N TYR A 78 -6.96 10.36 -3.60
CA TYR A 78 -5.94 10.87 -4.52
C TYR A 78 -5.36 9.77 -5.43
N SER A 79 -4.99 8.62 -4.85
CA SER A 79 -4.28 7.56 -5.59
C SER A 79 -5.19 6.53 -6.29
N GLY A 80 -6.49 6.53 -6.02
CA GLY A 80 -7.46 5.64 -6.65
C GLY A 80 -7.54 4.26 -5.98
N ASP A 81 -8.01 3.25 -6.72
CA ASP A 81 -8.19 1.89 -6.19
C ASP A 81 -6.84 1.28 -5.77
N PHE A 82 -6.79 0.72 -4.56
CA PHE A 82 -5.62 0.01 -4.05
C PHE A 82 -5.62 -1.46 -4.49
N GLY A 83 -4.42 -1.96 -4.78
CA GLY A 83 -4.16 -3.32 -5.26
C GLY A 83 -3.28 -3.30 -6.50
N SER A 84 -2.39 -4.30 -6.62
CA SER A 84 -1.55 -4.42 -7.81
C SER A 84 -2.43 -4.68 -9.04
N PRO A 85 -2.24 -3.97 -10.18
CA PRO A 85 -3.10 -4.10 -11.36
C PRO A 85 -2.98 -5.47 -12.05
N GLY A 86 -2.03 -6.29 -11.62
CA GLY A 86 -1.78 -7.65 -12.05
C GLY A 86 -0.74 -8.29 -11.14
N VAL A 87 -0.08 -9.33 -11.65
CA VAL A 87 1.05 -9.94 -10.95
C VAL A 87 2.29 -9.04 -11.00
N ILE A 88 3.02 -9.01 -9.90
CA ILE A 88 4.33 -8.40 -9.75
C ILE A 88 5.33 -9.53 -10.02
N LYS A 89 6.05 -9.48 -11.15
CA LYS A 89 7.02 -10.53 -11.49
C LYS A 89 8.31 -10.38 -10.68
N ALA A 90 9.15 -11.40 -10.70
CA ALA A 90 10.46 -11.36 -10.07
C ALA A 90 11.25 -10.11 -10.49
N GLY A 91 11.75 -9.36 -9.50
CA GLY A 91 12.48 -8.11 -9.67
C GLY A 91 11.61 -6.88 -9.99
N GLU A 92 10.29 -7.04 -10.17
CA GLU A 92 9.36 -5.92 -10.34
C GLU A 92 8.82 -5.42 -9.00
N GLU A 93 8.18 -4.24 -9.04
CA GLU A 93 7.66 -3.56 -7.87
C GLU A 93 6.23 -3.07 -8.13
N TYR A 94 5.43 -2.99 -7.07
CA TYR A 94 4.16 -2.26 -7.02
C TYR A 94 4.30 -1.16 -5.98
N GLU A 95 3.83 0.04 -6.29
CA GLU A 95 3.84 1.16 -5.36
C GLU A 95 2.46 1.77 -5.20
N PHE A 96 2.20 2.27 -3.99
CA PHE A 96 0.97 2.99 -3.67
C PHE A 96 1.26 4.11 -2.67
N LEU A 97 0.63 5.26 -2.89
CA LEU A 97 0.70 6.41 -1.98
C LEU A 97 -0.61 6.48 -1.20
N PHE A 98 -0.53 6.35 0.12
CA PHE A 98 -1.68 6.55 0.98
C PHE A 98 -1.76 8.02 1.39
N THR A 99 -2.89 8.66 1.17
CA THR A 99 -3.10 10.06 1.56
C THR A 99 -4.08 10.23 2.73
N GLU A 100 -4.73 9.14 3.12
CA GLU A 100 -5.78 9.11 4.14
C GLU A 100 -5.53 7.99 5.17
N PRO A 101 -5.93 8.19 6.46
CA PRO A 101 -5.80 7.16 7.48
C PRO A 101 -6.67 5.94 7.17
N HIS A 102 -6.07 4.75 7.21
CA HIS A 102 -6.71 3.49 6.88
C HIS A 102 -6.08 2.34 7.66
N VAL A 103 -6.87 1.29 7.92
CA VAL A 103 -6.34 -0.03 8.26
C VAL A 103 -6.60 -0.92 7.06
N VAL A 104 -5.54 -1.50 6.51
CA VAL A 104 -5.59 -2.25 5.26
C VAL A 104 -5.05 -3.65 5.50
N GLU A 105 -5.91 -4.65 5.36
CA GLU A 105 -5.52 -6.05 5.32
C GLU A 105 -5.51 -6.50 3.86
N TYR A 106 -4.47 -7.25 3.48
CA TYR A 106 -4.25 -7.66 2.11
C TYR A 106 -3.56 -9.02 2.05
N HIS A 107 -3.73 -9.69 0.91
CA HIS A 107 -3.15 -10.99 0.63
C HIS A 107 -2.55 -11.06 -0.79
N CYS A 108 -1.81 -12.13 -1.04
CA CYS A 108 -1.43 -12.55 -2.39
C CYS A 108 -2.50 -13.51 -2.93
N THR A 109 -3.15 -13.18 -4.05
CA THR A 109 -4.27 -13.99 -4.59
C THR A 109 -3.85 -15.43 -4.96
N PRO A 110 -2.71 -15.67 -5.63
CA PRO A 110 -2.26 -17.04 -5.90
C PRO A 110 -1.80 -17.81 -4.65
N HIS A 111 -1.45 -17.11 -3.57
CA HIS A 111 -0.89 -17.68 -2.34
C HIS A 111 -1.61 -17.11 -1.10
N PRO A 112 -2.86 -17.50 -0.81
CA PRO A 112 -3.71 -16.79 0.17
C PRO A 112 -3.21 -16.80 1.63
N TRP A 113 -2.25 -17.66 1.98
CA TRP A 113 -1.56 -17.64 3.29
C TRP A 113 -0.57 -16.47 3.43
N MET A 114 -0.16 -15.87 2.31
CA MET A 114 0.64 -14.65 2.33
C MET A 114 -0.25 -13.45 2.63
N THR A 115 -0.24 -13.01 3.88
CA THR A 115 -1.04 -11.88 4.37
C THR A 115 -0.17 -10.76 4.94
N GLY A 116 -0.64 -9.54 4.80
CA GLY A 116 -0.04 -8.35 5.39
C GLY A 116 -1.10 -7.37 5.90
N LYS A 117 -0.65 -6.44 6.75
CA LYS A 117 -1.50 -5.42 7.38
C LYS A 117 -0.76 -4.09 7.44
N LEU A 118 -1.44 -3.03 7.02
CA LEU A 118 -1.00 -1.65 7.18
C LEU A 118 -1.90 -0.93 8.18
N GLU A 119 -1.28 -0.17 9.09
CA GLU A 119 -1.96 0.74 10.00
C GLU A 119 -1.51 2.17 9.69
N ILE A 120 -2.29 2.89 8.88
CA ILE A 120 -1.96 4.22 8.37
C ILE A 120 -2.66 5.27 9.23
N THR A 121 -1.87 6.17 9.82
CA THR A 121 -2.38 7.17 10.77
C THR A 121 -1.92 8.58 10.40
N LYS A 122 -2.64 9.59 10.94
CA LYS A 122 -2.21 11.00 10.92
C LYS A 122 -1.13 11.25 11.95
N GLN A 123 -0.24 12.21 11.67
CA GLN A 123 0.77 12.62 12.63
C GLN A 123 0.08 13.09 13.91
N ARG A 124 0.54 12.57 15.05
CA ARG A 124 0.15 13.10 16.36
C ARG A 124 1.21 14.11 16.76
N PHE A 125 0.82 15.38 16.82
CA PHE A 125 1.62 16.45 17.39
C PHE A 125 1.34 16.58 18.89
#